data_AF-A0AAQ3RBD1-F1
#
_entry.id   AF-A0AAQ3RBD1-F1
#
_cell.length_a   1.000
_cell.length_b   1.000
_cell.length_c   1.000
_cell.angle_alpha   90.00
_cell.angle_beta   90.00
_cell.angle_gamma   90.00
#
_symmetry.space_group_name_H-M   'P 1'
#
loop_
_entity.id
_entity.type
_entity.pdbx_description
1 polymer ?
#
loop_
_entity_poly.entity_id
_entity_poly.type
_entity_poly.pdbx_seq_one_letter_code
_entity_poly.pdbx_strand_id
1 'polypeptide(L)'
;MEDEFLRSILGGTRDERESKLKAVLRLLHRLQQQDTDIPRRLGYRVSKTNEKTMSRVRNLVKDYSGPDQATMTLLSTEARVWQANPRSFWDKRRPTDVSGFARPQHTLLHFVDQSYNDNA
;
A
#
# COMPACT_ATOMS: atom_id res chain seq x y z
N MET A 1 20.58 -29.34 -18.45
CA MET A 1 21.14 -28.32 -17.53
C MET A 1 20.06 -27.41 -16.96
N GLU A 2 19.12 -26.89 -17.77
CA GLU A 2 17.94 -26.14 -17.28
C GLU A 2 17.06 -26.94 -16.31
N ASP A 3 16.83 -28.23 -16.60
CA ASP A 3 15.98 -29.10 -15.77
C ASP A 3 16.51 -29.33 -14.35
N GLU A 4 17.83 -29.38 -14.18
CA GLU A 4 18.44 -29.65 -12.87
C GLU A 4 18.39 -28.40 -11.98
N PHE A 5 18.59 -27.23 -12.58
CA PHE A 5 18.42 -25.94 -11.91
C PHE A 5 16.96 -25.72 -11.50
N LEU A 6 16.00 -25.97 -12.39
CA LEU A 6 14.58 -25.84 -12.08
C LEU A 6 14.13 -26.83 -11.00
N ARG A 7 14.60 -28.08 -11.03
CA ARG A 7 14.32 -29.08 -9.97
C ARG A 7 14.90 -28.65 -8.62
N SER A 8 16.10 -28.08 -8.61
CA SER A 8 16.73 -27.54 -7.40
C SER A 8 15.95 -26.36 -6.81
N ILE A 9 15.43 -25.48 -7.67
CA ILE A 9 14.63 -24.30 -7.27
C ILE A 9 13.22 -24.71 -6.80
N LEU A 10 12.58 -25.64 -7.50
CA LEU A 10 11.20 -26.07 -7.27
C LEU A 10 11.07 -27.14 -6.18
N GLY A 11 12.18 -27.76 -5.76
CA GLY A 11 12.23 -28.70 -4.66
C GLY A 11 12.30 -28.01 -3.29
N GLY A 12 11.66 -28.63 -2.29
CA GLY A 12 11.67 -28.19 -0.90
C GLY A 12 10.35 -27.61 -0.41
N THR A 13 10.37 -27.08 0.81
CA THR A 13 9.22 -26.41 1.43
C THR A 13 8.91 -25.06 0.74
N ARG A 14 7.76 -24.45 1.05
CA ARG A 14 7.41 -23.11 0.52
C ARG A 14 8.48 -22.07 0.89
N ASP A 15 8.96 -22.08 2.13
CA ASP A 15 9.91 -21.10 2.64
C ASP A 15 11.31 -21.27 2.02
N GLU A 16 11.71 -22.51 1.77
CA GLU A 16 12.95 -22.82 1.04
C GLU A 16 12.89 -22.32 -0.40
N ARG A 17 11.76 -22.56 -1.09
CA ARG A 17 11.55 -22.05 -2.46
C ARG A 17 11.56 -20.53 -2.52
N GLU A 18 10.91 -19.88 -1.56
CA GLU A 18 10.93 -18.41 -1.44
C GLU A 18 12.35 -17.89 -1.22
N SER A 19 13.12 -18.53 -0.34
CA SER A 19 14.50 -18.14 -0.04
C SER A 19 15.42 -18.29 -1.27
N LYS A 20 15.29 -19.42 -1.99
CA LYS A 20 16.00 -19.67 -3.25
C LYS A 20 15.64 -18.64 -4.32
N LEU A 21 14.34 -18.37 -4.50
CA LEU A 21 13.86 -17.38 -5.47
C LEU A 21 14.38 -15.97 -5.13
N LYS A 22 14.36 -15.58 -3.85
CA LYS A 22 14.95 -14.31 -3.38
C LYS A 22 16.44 -14.22 -3.71
N ALA A 23 17.20 -15.30 -3.56
CA ALA A 23 18.62 -15.32 -3.91
C ALA A 23 18.84 -15.12 -5.42
N VAL A 24 18.08 -15.81 -6.27
CA VAL A 24 18.15 -15.67 -7.73
C VAL A 24 17.78 -14.25 -8.18
N LEU A 25 16.69 -13.69 -7.64
CA LEU A 25 16.28 -12.32 -7.97
C LEU A 25 17.35 -11.29 -7.58
N ARG A 26 18.08 -11.49 -6.47
CA ARG A 26 19.20 -10.63 -6.08
C ARG A 26 20.37 -10.72 -7.05
N LEU A 27 20.70 -11.92 -7.53
CA LEU A 27 21.75 -12.12 -8.53
C LEU A 27 21.38 -11.45 -9.86
N LEU A 28 20.17 -11.68 -10.34
CA LEU A 28 19.66 -11.03 -11.56
C LEU A 28 19.65 -9.51 -11.43
N HIS A 29 19.23 -8.97 -10.27
CA HIS A 29 19.28 -7.53 -10.01
C HIS A 29 20.72 -7.00 -10.06
N ARG A 30 21.70 -7.69 -9.48
CA ARG A 30 23.12 -7.27 -9.55
C ARG A 30 23.63 -7.28 -11.00
N LEU A 31 23.30 -8.31 -11.75
CA LEU A 31 23.67 -8.42 -13.16
C LEU A 31 23.11 -7.26 -13.99
N GLN A 32 21.81 -6.95 -13.83
CA GLN A 32 21.16 -5.83 -14.51
C GLN A 32 21.67 -4.43 -14.09
N GLN A 33 22.32 -4.31 -12.93
CA GLN A 33 22.96 -3.06 -12.49
C GLN A 33 24.38 -2.91 -13.05
N GLN A 34 25.07 -4.03 -13.29
CA GLN A 34 26.39 -4.03 -13.92
C GLN A 34 26.30 -3.81 -15.44
N ASP A 35 25.28 -4.36 -16.07
CA ASP A 35 25.02 -4.20 -17.50
C ASP A 35 23.61 -3.63 -17.72
N THR A 36 23.58 -2.35 -18.05
CA THR A 36 22.34 -1.59 -18.27
C THR A 36 21.63 -1.90 -19.59
N ASP A 37 22.27 -2.63 -20.51
CA ASP A 37 21.65 -3.05 -21.77
C ASP A 37 20.86 -4.36 -21.62
N ILE A 38 21.19 -5.20 -20.65
CA ILE A 38 20.43 -6.41 -20.31
C ILE A 38 18.93 -6.11 -20.10
N PRO A 39 18.52 -5.19 -19.21
CA PRO A 39 17.09 -4.91 -19.02
C PRO A 39 16.44 -4.29 -20.27
N ARG A 40 17.19 -3.57 -21.12
CA ARG A 40 16.68 -3.05 -22.40
C ARG A 40 16.39 -4.17 -23.39
N ARG A 41 17.25 -5.19 -23.46
CA ARG A 41 17.09 -6.35 -24.34
C ARG A 41 16.04 -7.35 -23.84
N LEU A 42 15.95 -7.53 -22.52
CA LEU A 42 15.00 -8.46 -21.90
C LEU A 42 13.58 -7.88 -21.80
N GLY A 43 13.42 -6.55 -21.88
CA GLY A 43 12.11 -5.89 -21.73
C GLY A 43 11.57 -5.88 -20.29
N TYR A 44 12.31 -6.42 -19.33
CA TYR A 44 11.95 -6.41 -17.91
C TYR A 44 13.14 -6.08 -17.01
N ARG A 45 12.85 -5.37 -15.91
CA ARG A 45 13.82 -5.02 -14.87
C ARG A 45 13.40 -5.64 -13.55
N VAL A 46 14.32 -6.36 -12.91
CA VAL A 46 14.16 -6.77 -11.52
C VAL A 46 14.41 -5.53 -10.67
N SER A 47 13.39 -5.13 -9.91
CA SER A 47 13.46 -4.02 -8.96
C SER A 47 13.29 -4.53 -7.55
N LYS A 48 13.89 -3.85 -6.57
CA LYS A 48 13.64 -4.20 -5.17
C LYS A 48 12.19 -3.89 -4.82
N THR A 49 11.56 -4.76 -4.04
CA THR A 49 10.25 -4.46 -3.43
C THR A 49 10.38 -3.13 -2.69
N ASN A 50 9.46 -2.20 -2.94
CA ASN A 50 9.42 -0.80 -2.48
C ASN A 50 10.16 0.25 -3.30
N GLU A 51 10.92 -0.08 -4.35
CA GLU A 51 11.62 0.94 -5.13
C GLU A 51 10.64 1.87 -5.89
N LYS A 52 9.56 1.30 -6.42
CA LYS A 52 8.44 2.07 -7.02
C LYS A 52 7.64 2.84 -5.97
N THR A 53 7.40 2.26 -4.80
CA THR A 53 6.68 2.94 -3.70
C THR A 53 7.47 4.14 -3.18
N MET A 54 8.77 3.96 -2.94
CA MET A 54 9.67 5.04 -2.52
C MET A 54 9.81 6.12 -3.59
N SER A 55 9.83 5.75 -4.87
CA SER A 55 9.84 6.72 -5.97
C SER A 55 8.54 7.52 -6.02
N ARG A 56 7.38 6.86 -5.83
CA ARG A 56 6.07 7.54 -5.75
C ARG A 56 5.98 8.46 -4.55
N VAL A 57 6.45 8.02 -3.38
CA VAL A 57 6.51 8.84 -2.16
C VAL A 57 7.44 10.03 -2.36
N ARG A 58 8.62 9.82 -2.96
CA ARG A 58 9.57 10.90 -3.22
C ARG A 58 9.01 11.94 -4.19
N ASN A 59 8.32 11.50 -5.24
CA ASN A 59 7.66 12.41 -6.18
C ASN A 59 6.51 13.16 -5.50
N LEU A 60 5.69 12.45 -4.69
CA LEU A 60 4.65 13.08 -3.89
C LEU A 60 5.24 14.16 -2.97
N VAL A 61 6.30 13.86 -2.23
CA VAL A 61 6.96 14.82 -1.33
C VAL A 61 7.57 16.00 -2.09
N LYS A 62 8.13 15.77 -3.28
CA LYS A 62 8.76 16.82 -4.10
C LYS A 62 7.72 17.79 -4.67
N ASP A 63 6.60 17.26 -5.15
CA ASP A 63 5.61 18.03 -5.90
C ASP A 63 4.41 18.46 -5.03
N TYR A 64 4.33 17.99 -3.78
CA TYR A 64 3.28 18.39 -2.85
C TYR A 64 3.58 19.76 -2.25
N SER A 65 2.92 20.78 -2.79
CA SER A 65 2.95 22.17 -2.31
C SER A 65 2.12 22.43 -1.05
N GLY A 66 1.62 21.37 -0.40
CA GLY A 66 0.72 21.48 0.74
C GLY A 66 -0.76 21.48 0.35
N PRO A 67 -1.65 21.49 1.35
CA PRO A 67 -3.09 21.62 1.12
C PRO A 67 -3.39 22.98 0.50
N ASP A 68 -4.28 23.01 -0.50
CA ASP A 68 -4.75 24.27 -1.08
C ASP A 68 -5.61 25.06 -0.08
N GLN A 69 -5.89 26.32 -0.42
CA GLN A 69 -6.63 27.22 0.46
C GLN A 69 -8.03 26.67 0.78
N ALA A 70 -8.69 26.03 -0.18
CA ALA A 70 -9.99 25.41 0.02
C ALA A 70 -9.93 24.27 1.05
N THR A 71 -8.90 23.42 0.96
CA THR A 71 -8.64 22.34 1.92
C THR A 71 -8.34 22.91 3.31
N MET A 72 -7.54 23.99 3.40
CA MET A 72 -7.25 24.64 4.67
C MET A 72 -8.49 25.29 5.30
N THR A 73 -9.35 25.92 4.50
CA THR A 73 -10.62 26.47 4.95
C THR A 73 -11.57 25.37 5.42
N LEU A 74 -11.67 24.26 4.68
CA LEU A 74 -12.48 23.11 5.08
C LEU A 74 -11.97 22.51 6.39
N LEU A 75 -10.67 22.26 6.51
CA LEU A 75 -10.07 21.69 7.71
C LEU A 75 -10.23 22.61 8.92
N SER A 76 -10.09 23.92 8.76
CA SER A 76 -10.27 24.87 9.88
C SER A 76 -11.74 24.99 10.32
N THR A 77 -12.67 24.97 9.36
CA THR A 77 -14.12 25.10 9.62
C THR A 77 -14.68 23.83 10.24
N GLU A 78 -14.29 22.68 9.69
CA GLU A 78 -14.78 21.36 10.09
C GLU A 78 -13.89 20.70 11.15
N ALA A 79 -12.76 21.29 11.55
CA ALA A 79 -11.86 20.70 12.56
C ALA A 79 -12.58 20.38 13.87
N ARG A 80 -13.45 21.29 14.32
CA ARG A 80 -14.21 21.12 15.55
C ARG A 80 -15.26 20.01 15.42
N VAL A 81 -15.89 19.93 14.25
CA VAL A 81 -16.87 18.89 13.91
C VAL A 81 -16.18 17.53 13.80
N TRP A 82 -15.01 17.48 13.17
CA TRP A 82 -14.15 16.31 13.08
C TRP A 82 -13.73 15.81 14.46
N GLN A 83 -13.26 16.70 15.34
CA GLN A 83 -12.85 16.32 16.71
C GLN A 83 -14.01 15.80 17.55
N ALA A 84 -15.20 16.41 17.40
CA ALA A 84 -16.38 16.01 18.16
C ALA A 84 -17.07 14.75 17.58
N ASN A 85 -17.13 14.64 16.25
CA ASN A 85 -17.79 13.55 15.54
C ASN A 85 -17.20 13.36 14.13
N PRO A 86 -16.09 12.59 14.00
CA PRO A 86 -15.43 12.35 12.72
C PRO A 86 -16.35 11.69 11.68
N ARG A 87 -17.37 10.96 12.13
CA ARG A 87 -18.33 10.28 11.25
C ARG A 87 -19.18 11.26 10.46
N SER A 88 -19.60 12.36 11.09
CA SER A 88 -20.45 13.38 10.45
C SER A 88 -19.78 14.10 9.28
N PHE A 89 -18.44 14.09 9.22
CA PHE A 89 -17.68 14.63 8.10
C PHE A 89 -17.87 13.79 6.81
N TRP A 90 -18.06 12.48 6.95
CA TRP A 90 -18.23 11.55 5.83
C TRP A 90 -19.70 11.21 5.54
N ASP A 91 -20.56 11.30 6.56
CA ASP A 91 -21.99 11.08 6.43
C ASP A 91 -22.67 12.31 5.81
N LYS A 92 -22.80 12.33 4.47
CA LYS A 92 -23.62 13.32 3.74
C LYS A 92 -25.13 13.20 4.02
N ARG A 93 -25.53 12.18 4.77
CA ARG A 93 -26.90 11.95 5.23
C ARG A 93 -26.93 12.39 6.69
N ARG A 94 -27.85 13.31 7.01
CA ARG A 94 -28.00 13.98 8.31
C ARG A 94 -27.72 13.05 9.50
N PRO A 95 -27.10 13.57 10.58
CA PRO A 95 -26.57 12.74 11.66
C PRO A 95 -27.70 11.97 12.34
N THR A 96 -27.65 10.63 12.26
CA THR A 96 -28.40 9.78 13.19
C THR A 96 -27.69 9.85 14.52
N ASP A 97 -28.40 10.30 15.55
CA ASP A 97 -27.91 10.43 16.91
C ASP A 97 -27.19 9.15 17.37
N VAL A 98 -25.92 9.29 17.77
CA VAL A 98 -25.04 8.19 18.24
C VAL A 98 -24.69 8.35 19.72
N SER A 99 -25.62 8.92 20.49
CA SER A 99 -25.56 9.18 21.94
C SER A 99 -25.43 7.93 22.84
N GLY A 100 -25.04 6.76 22.31
CA GLY A 100 -24.96 5.48 23.06
C GLY A 100 -23.65 4.71 22.99
N PHE A 101 -22.64 5.11 22.20
CA PHE A 101 -21.44 4.30 22.01
C PHE A 101 -20.22 4.84 22.75
N ALA A 102 -19.87 4.20 23.88
CA ALA A 102 -18.83 4.65 24.80
C ALA A 102 -17.37 4.52 24.29
N ARG A 103 -17.12 3.94 23.12
CA ARG A 103 -15.75 3.74 22.58
C ARG A 103 -15.70 3.82 21.04
N PRO A 104 -15.18 4.92 20.46
CA PRO A 104 -15.14 5.14 19.00
C PRO A 104 -14.38 4.07 18.21
N GLN A 105 -13.41 3.41 18.85
CA GLN A 105 -12.55 2.41 18.20
C GLN A 105 -13.30 1.12 17.84
N HIS A 106 -14.29 0.72 18.64
CA HIS A 106 -15.11 -0.46 18.36
C HIS A 106 -16.09 -0.22 17.21
N THR A 107 -16.49 1.04 17.00
CA THR A 107 -17.42 1.44 15.94
C THR A 107 -16.78 1.31 14.56
N LEU A 108 -15.50 1.69 14.41
CA LEU A 108 -14.78 1.56 13.14
C LEU A 108 -14.61 0.10 12.71
N LEU A 109 -14.31 -0.80 13.65
CA LEU A 109 -14.16 -2.22 13.37
C LEU A 109 -15.48 -2.88 12.94
N HIS A 110 -16.60 -2.53 13.60
CA HIS A 110 -17.92 -3.04 13.23
C HIS A 110 -18.38 -2.58 11.84
N PHE A 111 -18.04 -1.35 11.43
CA PHE A 111 -18.38 -0.85 10.09
C PHE A 111 -17.56 -1.50 8.98
N VAL A 112 -16.27 -1.78 9.23
CA VAL A 112 -15.46 -2.56 8.30
C VAL A 112 -16.09 -3.93 8.11
N ASP A 113 -16.45 -4.61 9.20
CA ASP A 113 -17.05 -5.94 9.16
C ASP A 113 -18.40 -5.97 8.41
N GLN A 114 -19.27 -4.98 8.63
CA GLN A 114 -20.53 -4.84 7.88
C GLN A 114 -20.31 -4.58 6.39
N SER A 115 -19.35 -3.71 6.03
CA SER A 115 -19.07 -3.40 4.62
C SER A 115 -18.49 -4.58 3.82
N TYR A 116 -17.86 -5.54 4.51
CA TYR A 116 -17.40 -6.79 3.89
C TYR A 116 -18.54 -7.80 3.73
N ASN A 117 -19.50 -7.83 4.66
CA ASN A 117 -20.62 -8.77 4.61
C ASN A 117 -21.76 -8.34 3.66
N ASP A 118 -21.93 -7.04 3.40
CA ASP A 118 -22.94 -6.54 2.45
C ASP A 118 -22.50 -6.63 0.97
N ASN A 119 -21.24 -7.01 0.71
CA ASN A 119 -20.68 -7.19 -0.64
C ASN A 119 -20.37 -8.67 -0.98
N ALA A 120 -20.84 -9.61 -0.16
CA ALA A 120 -20.76 -11.06 -0.40
C ALA A 120 -22.15 -11.63 -0.69
#